data_AF-A0A5K0ZP65-F1
#
_entry.id   AF-A0A5K0ZP65-F1
#
_cell.length_a   1.000
_cell.length_b   1.000
_cell.length_c   1.000
_cell.angle_alpha   90.00
_cell.angle_beta   90.00
_cell.angle_gamma   90.00
#
_symmetry.space_group_name_H-M   'P 1'
#
loop_
_entity.id
_entity.type
_entity.pdbx_description
1 polymer ?
#
loop_
_entity_poly.entity_id
_entity_poly.type
_entity_poly.pdbx_seq_one_letter_code
_entity_poly.pdbx_strand_id
1 'polypeptide(L)' 'AGSTDHARALGPKGSDAHKAAVIGDTVGDPLKDTSGPSLNILIKLMAVESLVFAPFFAAHGGLLFKYL' A
#
# COMPACT_ATOMS: atom_id res chain seq x y z
N ALA A 1 21.48 -13.54 8.58
CA ALA A 1 21.28 -12.09 8.72
C ALA A 1 21.87 -11.64 10.05
N GLY A 2 22.86 -10.74 10.03
CA GLY A 2 23.37 -10.02 11.21
C GLY A 2 24.37 -10.74 12.12
N SER A 3 25.54 -11.16 11.62
CA SER A 3 26.69 -11.59 12.43
C SER A 3 27.74 -10.46 12.53
N THR A 4 27.30 -9.24 12.82
CA THR A 4 28.18 -8.09 13.05
C THR A 4 28.00 -7.62 14.49
N ASP A 5 29.06 -7.14 15.13
CA ASP A 5 29.03 -6.72 16.55
C ASP A 5 27.96 -5.63 16.83
N HIS A 6 27.59 -4.85 15.81
CA HIS A 6 26.49 -3.88 15.84
C HIS A 6 25.09 -4.52 16.00
N ALA A 7 24.84 -5.69 15.38
CA ALA A 7 23.57 -6.40 15.54
C ALA A 7 23.44 -6.99 16.96
N ARG A 8 24.57 -7.34 17.58
CA ARG A 8 24.65 -7.82 18.97
C ARG A 8 24.39 -6.70 19.99
N ALA A 9 24.72 -5.45 19.64
CA ALA A 9 24.48 -4.25 20.45
C ALA A 9 23.00 -3.83 20.52
N LEU A 10 22.12 -4.35 19.65
CA LEU A 10 20.66 -4.11 19.69
C LEU A 10 19.97 -4.84 20.86
N GLY A 11 20.73 -5.64 21.61
CA GLY A 11 20.27 -6.25 22.85
C GLY A 11 19.29 -7.42 22.66
N PRO A 12 19.00 -8.16 23.74
CA PRO A 12 18.05 -9.27 23.72
C PRO A 12 16.60 -8.76 23.57
N LYS A 13 15.67 -9.67 23.29
CA LYS A 13 14.23 -9.36 23.31
C LYS A 13 13.86 -8.67 24.62
N GLY A 14 13.13 -7.56 24.51
CA GLY A 14 12.75 -6.71 25.65
C GLY A 14 13.64 -5.47 25.84
N SER A 15 14.78 -5.37 25.15
CA SER A 15 15.58 -4.14 25.08
C SER A 15 14.78 -2.99 24.44
N ASP A 16 15.21 -1.76 24.67
CA ASP A 16 14.56 -0.59 24.07
C ASP A 16 14.72 -0.56 22.55
N ALA A 17 15.85 -1.03 22.02
CA ALA A 17 16.05 -1.21 20.59
C ALA A 17 15.09 -2.26 20.00
N HIS A 18 14.81 -3.36 20.72
CA HIS A 18 13.82 -4.35 20.30
C HIS A 18 12.41 -3.75 20.26
N LYS A 19 12.02 -2.99 21.29
CA LYS A 19 10.71 -2.31 21.32
C LYS A 19 10.56 -1.34 20.15
N ALA A 20 11.58 -0.54 19.85
CA ALA A 20 11.57 0.37 18.70
C ALA A 20 11.39 -0.38 17.36
N ALA A 21 12.04 -1.54 17.19
CA ALA A 21 11.86 -2.38 16.02
C ALA A 21 10.43 -2.94 15.90
N VAL A 22 9.82 -3.34 17.02
CA VAL A 22 8.41 -3.79 17.06
C VAL A 22 7.45 -2.66 16.69
N ILE A 23 7.71 -1.42 17.12
CA ILE A 23 6.92 -0.26 16.66
C ILE A 23 7.06 -0.07 15.15
N GLY A 24 8.27 -0.19 14.61
CA GLY A 24 8.49 -0.12 13.16
C GLY A 24 7.73 -1.20 12.39
N ASP A 25 7.71 -2.44 12.90
CA ASP A 25 7.00 -3.55 12.27
C ASP A 25 5.49 -3.37 12.31
N THR A 26 4.93 -3.00 13.47
CA THR A 26 3.48 -2.78 13.64
C THR A 26 2.94 -1.60 12.83
N VAL A 27 3.73 -0.55 12.63
CA VAL A 27 3.38 0.53 11.69
C VAL A 27 3.47 0.04 10.24
N GLY A 28 4.46 -0.82 9.95
CA GLY A 28 4.70 -1.39 8.64
C GLY A 28 3.67 -2.44 8.20
N ASP A 29 3.09 -3.21 9.12
CA ASP A 29 2.12 -4.27 8.87
C ASP A 29 0.97 -3.83 7.95
N PRO A 30 0.18 -2.78 8.27
CA PRO A 30 -0.89 -2.34 7.39
C PRO A 30 -0.36 -1.83 6.05
N LEU A 31 0.84 -1.23 6.02
CA LEU A 31 1.43 -0.68 4.80
C LEU A 31 1.89 -1.77 3.84
N LYS A 32 2.58 -2.79 4.36
CA LYS A 32 3.22 -3.84 3.56
C LYS A 32 2.29 -5.00 3.25
N ASP A 33 1.36 -5.34 4.15
CA ASP A 33 0.50 -6.51 4.00
C ASP A 33 -0.91 -6.17 3.53
N THR A 34 -1.36 -4.92 3.68
CA THR A 34 -2.72 -4.51 3.31
C THR A 34 -2.73 -3.48 2.19
N SER A 35 -2.33 -2.23 2.46
CA SER A 35 -2.51 -1.14 1.49
C SER A 35 -1.55 -1.26 0.31
N GLY A 36 -0.28 -1.62 0.55
CA GLY A 36 0.75 -1.73 -0.48
C GLY A 36 0.36 -2.70 -1.60
N PRO A 37 0.07 -3.99 -1.30
CA PRO A 37 -0.34 -4.96 -2.31
C PRO A 37 -1.67 -4.59 -2.99
N SER A 38 -2.60 -3.96 -2.27
CA SER A 38 -3.92 -3.56 -2.79
C SER A 38 -3.85 -2.50 -3.88
N LEU A 39 -2.84 -1.61 -3.87
CA LEU A 39 -2.69 -0.56 -4.88
C LEU A 39 -2.45 -1.12 -6.30
N ASN A 40 -1.74 -2.24 -6.43
CA ASN A 40 -1.56 -2.90 -7.73
C ASN A 40 -2.90 -3.43 -8.27
N ILE A 41 -3.76 -3.95 -7.40
CA ILE A 41 -5.10 -4.41 -7.78
C ILE A 41 -5.97 -3.21 -8.15
N LEU A 42 -5.96 -2.14 -7.36
CA LEU A 42 -6.72 -0.91 -7.62
C LEU A 42 -6.45 -0.38 -9.03
N ILE A 43 -5.17 -0.24 -9.42
CA ILE A 43 -4.79 0.28 -10.74
C ILE A 43 -5.31 -0.64 -11.86
N LYS A 44 -5.13 -1.96 -11.72
CA LYS A 44 -5.55 -2.92 -12.74
C LYS A 44 -7.07 -3.00 -12.87
N LEU A 45 -7.78 -2.95 -11.74
CA LEU A 45 -9.24 -2.96 -11.73
C LEU A 45 -9.79 -1.69 -12.38
N MET A 46 -9.30 -0.50 -12.01
CA MET A 46 -9.75 0.74 -12.65
C MET A 46 -9.52 0.75 -14.16
N ALA A 47 -8.39 0.18 -14.63
CA ALA A 47 -8.11 0.07 -16.06
C ALA A 47 -9.12 -0.82 -16.80
N VAL A 48 -9.43 -2.00 -16.25
CA VAL A 48 -10.38 -2.93 -16.88
C VAL A 48 -11.82 -2.42 -16.75
N GLU A 49 -12.20 -1.87 -15.60
CA GLU A 49 -13.50 -1.23 -15.39
C GLU A 49 -13.72 -0.11 -16.41
N SER A 50 -12.75 0.78 -16.57
CA SER A 50 -12.80 1.86 -17.56
C SER A 50 -12.94 1.34 -18.99
N LEU A 51 -12.22 0.26 -19.33
CA LEU A 51 -12.27 -0.34 -20.67
C LEU A 51 -13.64 -0.97 -20.96
N VAL A 52 -14.23 -1.69 -20.00
CA VAL A 52 -15.55 -2.32 -20.14
C VAL A 52 -16.64 -1.26 -20.29
N PHE A 53 -16.59 -0.18 -19.52
CA PHE A 53 -17.59 0.90 -19.57
C PHE A 53 -17.28 2.00 -20.60
N ALA A 54 -16.16 1.90 -21.34
CA ALA A 54 -15.75 2.88 -22.34
C ALA A 54 -16.87 3.33 -23.31
N PRO A 55 -17.63 2.43 -23.98
CA PRO A 55 -18.69 2.86 -24.89
C PRO A 55 -19.85 3.56 -24.17
N PHE A 56 -20.17 3.14 -22.94
CA PHE A 56 -21.21 3.78 -22.14
C PHE A 56 -20.80 5.21 -21.74
N PHE A 57 -19.59 5.39 -21.23
CA PHE A 57 -19.06 6.71 -20.89
C PHE A 57 -18.90 7.62 -22.10
N ALA A 58 -18.52 7.09 -23.26
CA ALA A 58 -18.44 7.87 -24.49
C ALA A 58 -19.83 8.36 -24.96
N ALA A 59 -20.86 7.52 -24.84
CA ALA A 59 -22.21 7.86 -25.28
C ALA A 59 -23.00 8.75 -24.30
N HIS A 60 -22.80 8.57 -22.99
CA HIS A 60 -23.64 9.18 -21.94
C HIS A 60 -22.87 9.97 -20.87
N GLY A 61 -21.54 9.95 -20.91
CA GLY A 61 -20.67 10.63 -19.94
C GLY A 61 -20.54 12.13 -20.17
N GLY A 62 -19.64 12.76 -19.41
CA GLY A 62 -19.36 14.19 -19.55
C GLY A 62 -20.51 15.12 -19.16
N LEU A 63 -21.44 14.65 -18.32
CA LEU A 63 -22.64 15.40 -17.91
C LEU A 63 -22.33 16.81 -17.43
N LEU A 64 -21.26 17.00 -16.64
CA LEU A 64 -20.85 18.33 -16.19
C LEU A 64 -20.55 19.27 -17.36
N PHE A 65 -19.83 18.84 -18.39
CA PHE A 65 -19.54 19.65 -19.59
C PHE A 65 -20.74 19.82 -20.52
N LYS A 66 -21.80 19.03 -20.33
CA LYS A 66 -23.03 19.10 -21.14
C LYS A 66 -24.02 20.13 -20.59
N TYR A 67 -23.98 20.38 -19.28
CA TYR A 67 -24.91 21.27 -18.57
C TYR A 67 -24.27 22.56 -18.05
N LEU A 68 -22.97 22.73 -18.24
CA LEU A 68 -22.24 23.98 -18.04
C LEU A 68 -22.07 24.69 -19.39
#